data_AF-A0A9W9ZR18-F1
#
_entry.id   AF-A0A9W9ZR18-F1
#
_cell.length_a   1.000
_cell.length_b   1.000
_cell.length_c   1.000
_cell.angle_alpha   90.00
_cell.angle_beta   90.00
_cell.angle_gamma   90.00
#
_symmetry.space_group_name_H-M   'P 1'
#
loop_
_entity.id
_entity.type
_entity.pdbx_description
1 polymer ?
#
loop_
_entity_poly.entity_id
_entity_poly.type
_entity_poly.pdbx_seq_one_letter_code
_entity_poly.pdbx_strand_id
1 'polypeptide(L)'
;MDSPQLKEAIEKKICVDISKECKILCSTANPSLLRNVTKDSMLNFSWKAVGTELETKAPIFFRCIMAAADPTSNTRTTSTFDPVKHPGVYTAASILLKKRDKAMSLVPYIISTVLKVGKTSKTVRQ
;
A
#
# COMPACT_ATOMS: atom_id res chain seq x y z
N MET A 1 -4.51 -28.39 11.41
CA MET A 1 -5.27 -27.60 10.40
C MET A 1 -5.08 -28.34 9.08
N ASP A 2 -5.77 -29.45 8.87
CA ASP A 2 -5.34 -30.43 7.85
C ASP A 2 -6.51 -30.91 6.99
N SER A 3 -7.25 -29.95 6.43
CA SER A 3 -8.08 -30.19 5.24
C SER A 3 -7.57 -29.31 4.10
N PRO A 4 -6.95 -29.89 3.06
CA PRO A 4 -6.43 -29.13 1.91
C PRO A 4 -7.49 -28.27 1.23
N GLN A 5 -8.73 -28.78 1.19
CA GLN A 5 -9.89 -28.11 0.58
C GLN A 5 -10.29 -26.85 1.35
N LEU A 6 -10.19 -26.88 2.69
CA LEU A 6 -10.47 -25.72 3.54
C LEU A 6 -9.41 -24.64 3.37
N LYS A 7 -8.12 -25.02 3.29
CA LYS A 7 -7.02 -24.09 3.04
C LYS A 7 -7.22 -23.34 1.72
N GLU A 8 -7.51 -24.08 0.65
CA GLU A 8 -7.75 -23.50 -0.68
C GLU A 8 -8.95 -22.55 -0.69
N ALA A 9 -10.05 -22.93 0.00
CA ALA A 9 -11.22 -22.07 0.12
C ALA A 9 -10.92 -20.75 0.85
N ILE A 10 -10.12 -20.80 1.91
CA ILE A 10 -9.70 -19.61 2.66
C ILE A 10 -8.81 -18.72 1.80
N GLU A 11 -7.82 -19.28 1.10
CA GLU A 11 -6.93 -18.52 0.21
C GLU A 11 -7.73 -17.82 -0.90
N LYS A 12 -8.67 -18.54 -1.55
CA LYS A 12 -9.58 -17.95 -2.55
C LYS A 12 -10.40 -16.81 -1.96
N LYS A 13 -10.93 -16.99 -0.75
CA LYS A 13 -11.73 -15.96 -0.07
C LYS A 13 -10.92 -14.70 0.23
N ILE A 14 -9.71 -14.85 0.75
CA ILE A 14 -8.78 -13.73 1.00
C ILE A 14 -8.48 -12.97 -0.29
N CYS A 15 -8.17 -13.67 -1.37
CA CYS A 15 -7.92 -13.05 -2.69
C CYS A 15 -9.12 -12.25 -3.20
N VAL A 16 -10.35 -12.77 -3.02
CA VAL A 16 -11.58 -12.06 -3.40
C VAL A 16 -11.76 -10.80 -2.55
N ASP A 17 -11.52 -10.87 -1.25
CA ASP A 17 -11.73 -9.74 -0.34
C ASP A 17 -10.67 -8.65 -0.55
N ILE A 18 -9.39 -9.01 -0.71
CA ILE A 18 -8.34 -8.08 -1.16
C ILE A 18 -8.75 -7.41 -2.47
N SER A 19 -9.25 -8.20 -3.44
CA SER A 19 -9.68 -7.65 -4.72
C SER A 19 -10.80 -6.62 -4.55
N LYS A 20 -11.76 -6.84 -3.66
CA LYS A 20 -12.83 -5.88 -3.36
C LYS A 20 -12.29 -4.62 -2.68
N GLU A 21 -11.44 -4.77 -1.67
CA GLU A 21 -10.82 -3.65 -0.96
C GLU A 21 -10.07 -2.73 -1.91
N CYS A 22 -9.18 -3.26 -2.77
CA CYS A 22 -8.50 -2.36 -3.70
C CYS A 22 -9.40 -1.83 -4.82
N LYS A 23 -10.53 -2.46 -5.16
CA LYS A 23 -11.53 -1.80 -6.05
C LYS A 23 -12.14 -0.57 -5.38
N ILE A 24 -12.41 -0.63 -4.08
CA ILE A 24 -12.94 0.49 -3.31
C ILE A 24 -11.92 1.63 -3.28
N LEU A 25 -10.65 1.32 -2.99
CA LEU A 25 -9.57 2.32 -3.06
C LEU A 25 -9.45 2.94 -4.46
N CYS A 26 -9.46 2.11 -5.51
CA CYS A 26 -9.41 2.53 -6.92
C CYS A 26 -10.73 3.11 -7.45
N SER A 27 -11.76 3.25 -6.62
CA SER A 27 -13.02 3.87 -7.05
C SER A 27 -12.86 5.39 -7.18
N THR A 28 -13.66 5.97 -8.07
CA THR A 28 -13.80 7.43 -8.22
C THR A 28 -14.88 8.00 -7.31
N ALA A 29 -15.77 7.16 -6.76
CA ALA A 29 -16.85 7.59 -5.88
C ALA A 29 -16.36 8.03 -4.49
N ASN A 30 -15.30 7.39 -3.99
CA ASN A 30 -14.61 7.76 -2.74
C ASN A 30 -13.11 7.83 -3.04
N PRO A 31 -12.65 8.89 -3.73
CA PRO A 31 -11.30 8.94 -4.25
C PRO A 31 -10.28 8.81 -3.13
N SER A 32 -9.30 7.91 -3.33
CA SER A 32 -8.18 7.78 -2.40
C SER A 32 -7.26 8.99 -2.46
N LEU A 33 -6.62 9.31 -1.32
CA LEU A 33 -5.58 10.36 -1.28
C LEU A 33 -4.44 10.04 -2.26
N LEU A 34 -4.19 8.77 -2.55
CA LEU A 34 -3.17 8.29 -3.49
C LEU A 34 -3.44 8.70 -4.96
N ARG A 35 -4.67 9.12 -5.29
CA ARG A 35 -5.03 9.67 -6.62
C ARG A 35 -4.64 11.13 -6.78
N ASN A 36 -4.60 11.88 -5.68
CA ASN A 36 -4.51 13.33 -5.75
C ASN A 36 -3.05 13.75 -5.97
N VAL A 37 -2.66 14.02 -7.21
CA VAL A 37 -1.32 14.52 -7.58
C VAL A 37 -1.40 16.02 -7.88
N THR A 38 -1.74 16.81 -6.86
CA THR A 38 -1.72 18.27 -6.90
C THR A 38 -0.50 18.79 -6.14
N LYS A 39 -0.12 20.05 -6.38
CA LYS A 39 1.01 20.66 -5.65
C LYS A 39 0.77 20.64 -4.14
N ASP A 40 -0.45 20.97 -3.72
CA ASP A 40 -0.82 20.99 -2.30
C ASP A 40 -0.82 19.60 -1.67
N SER A 41 -1.28 18.56 -2.38
CA SER A 41 -1.25 17.19 -1.86
C SER A 41 0.16 16.63 -1.75
N MET A 42 1.08 17.07 -2.63
CA MET A 42 2.50 16.73 -2.54
C MET A 42 3.19 17.45 -1.37
N LEU A 43 2.90 18.72 -1.14
CA LEU A 43 3.47 19.51 -0.05
C LEU A 43 2.98 19.03 1.32
N ASN A 44 1.71 18.64 1.42
CA ASN A 44 1.10 18.16 2.65
C ASN A 44 1.13 16.63 2.77
N PHE A 45 2.00 15.97 2.01
CA PHE A 45 2.11 14.52 2.03
C PHE A 45 2.55 13.99 3.41
N SER A 46 1.90 12.92 3.85
CA SER A 46 2.23 12.26 5.12
C SER A 46 2.10 10.75 5.00
N TRP A 47 3.17 10.02 5.37
CA TRP A 47 3.14 8.57 5.47
C TRP A 47 2.08 8.06 6.45
N LYS A 48 1.81 8.84 7.51
CA LYS A 48 0.74 8.53 8.47
C LYS A 48 -0.63 8.57 7.80
N ALA A 49 -0.90 9.57 6.97
CA ALA A 49 -2.16 9.66 6.23
C ALA A 49 -2.34 8.48 5.26
N VAL A 50 -1.26 8.09 4.55
CA VAL A 50 -1.25 6.90 3.68
C VAL A 50 -1.55 5.62 4.48
N GLY A 51 -0.89 5.44 5.62
CA GLY A 51 -1.11 4.26 6.46
C GLY A 51 -2.54 4.18 7.00
N THR A 52 -3.07 5.29 7.54
CA THR A 52 -4.44 5.36 8.03
C THR A 52 -5.47 5.07 6.93
N GLU A 53 -5.24 5.55 5.70
CA GLU A 53 -6.16 5.24 4.59
C GLU A 53 -6.12 3.75 4.21
N LEU A 54 -4.93 3.14 4.17
CA LEU A 54 -4.81 1.72 3.86
C LEU A 54 -5.41 0.83 4.95
N GLU A 55 -5.20 1.17 6.23
CA GLU A 55 -5.82 0.45 7.36
C GLU A 55 -7.34 0.54 7.35
N THR A 56 -7.90 1.69 6.96
CA THR A 56 -9.35 1.91 6.99
C THR A 56 -10.06 1.35 5.76
N LYS A 57 -9.50 1.55 4.55
CA LYS A 57 -10.15 1.17 3.29
C LYS A 57 -9.72 -0.19 2.74
N ALA A 58 -8.55 -0.70 3.13
CA ALA A 58 -8.02 -1.97 2.64
C ALA A 58 -7.18 -2.73 3.71
N PRO A 59 -7.79 -3.06 4.87
CA PRO A 59 -7.09 -3.66 5.99
C PRO A 59 -6.46 -5.02 5.67
N ILE A 60 -7.12 -5.88 4.89
CA ILE A 60 -6.59 -7.22 4.58
C ILE A 60 -5.41 -7.08 3.62
N PHE A 61 -5.55 -6.27 2.57
CA PHE A 61 -4.47 -5.97 1.65
C PHE A 61 -3.23 -5.42 2.37
N PHE A 62 -3.43 -4.45 3.26
CA PHE A 62 -2.34 -3.83 4.00
C PHE A 62 -1.63 -4.84 4.93
N ARG A 63 -2.40 -5.66 5.66
CA ARG A 63 -1.86 -6.72 6.52
C ARG A 63 -1.05 -7.75 5.74
N CYS A 64 -1.49 -8.13 4.54
CA CYS A 64 -0.73 -9.06 3.69
C CYS A 64 0.65 -8.50 3.31
N ILE A 65 0.73 -7.22 2.97
CA ILE A 65 2.02 -6.59 2.63
C ILE A 65 2.89 -6.46 3.88
N MET A 66 2.31 -6.12 5.03
CA MET A 66 3.04 -6.07 6.30
C MET A 66 3.62 -7.44 6.68
N ALA A 67 2.81 -8.50 6.58
CA ALA A 67 3.24 -9.87 6.85
C ALA A 67 4.36 -10.32 5.90
N ALA A 68 4.38 -9.84 4.66
CA ALA A 68 5.45 -10.10 3.70
C ALA A 68 6.73 -9.29 3.98
N ALA A 69 6.60 -8.10 4.57
CA ALA A 69 7.71 -7.20 4.82
C ALA A 69 8.39 -7.42 6.17
N ASP A 70 7.66 -7.89 7.18
CA ASP A 70 8.18 -8.15 8.52
C ASP A 70 7.72 -9.54 9.03
N PRO A 71 8.63 -10.52 9.14
CA PRO A 71 8.29 -11.85 9.62
C PRO A 71 7.89 -11.88 11.10
N THR A 72 8.21 -10.82 11.87
CA THR A 72 7.85 -10.69 13.29
C THR A 72 6.52 -9.98 13.51
N SER A 73 5.89 -9.45 12.45
CA SER A 73 4.59 -8.78 12.54
C SER A 73 3.45 -9.71 12.96
N ASN A 74 3.59 -11.03 12.77
CA ASN A 74 2.53 -12.01 13.02
C ASN A 74 2.30 -12.29 14.52
N THR A 75 3.23 -11.90 15.40
CA THR A 75 3.13 -12.07 16.86
C THR A 75 2.67 -10.81 17.59
N ARG A 76 2.54 -9.67 16.90
CA ARG A 76 2.25 -8.38 17.53
C ARG A 76 0.79 -7.99 17.31
N THR A 77 -0.09 -8.50 18.18
CA THR A 77 -1.55 -8.28 18.13
C THR A 77 -1.99 -6.82 18.31
N THR A 78 -1.11 -5.88 18.70
CA THR A 78 -1.53 -4.52 19.11
C THR A 78 -0.48 -3.43 18.93
N SER A 79 0.56 -3.61 18.13
CA SER A 79 1.51 -2.52 17.98
C SER A 79 1.04 -1.47 16.99
N THR A 80 0.95 -0.25 17.47
CA THR A 80 1.14 0.98 16.71
C THR A 80 2.25 0.80 15.67
N PHE A 81 1.87 0.50 14.42
CA PHE A 81 2.79 0.44 13.31
C PHE A 81 3.18 1.88 13.00
N ASP A 82 4.41 2.25 13.33
CA ASP A 82 4.88 3.61 13.12
C ASP A 82 5.01 3.87 11.61
N PRO A 83 4.15 4.73 11.02
CA PRO A 83 4.15 4.97 9.59
C PRO A 83 5.46 5.57 9.08
N VAL A 84 6.26 6.16 9.98
CA VAL A 84 7.55 6.75 9.66
C VAL A 84 8.64 5.69 9.51
N LYS A 85 8.50 4.52 10.16
CA LYS A 85 9.54 3.49 10.18
C LYS A 85 9.53 2.55 8.97
N HIS A 86 8.44 2.51 8.19
CA HIS A 86 8.29 1.56 7.09
C HIS A 86 7.77 2.19 5.77
N PRO A 87 8.42 3.24 5.23
CA PRO A 87 8.03 3.84 3.95
C PRO A 87 8.04 2.83 2.78
N GLY A 88 8.85 1.77 2.87
CA GLY A 88 8.89 0.69 1.88
C GLY A 88 7.58 -0.08 1.73
N VAL A 89 6.87 -0.34 2.85
CA VAL A 89 5.58 -1.05 2.85
C VAL A 89 4.52 -0.23 2.13
N TYR A 90 4.42 1.05 2.46
CA TYR A 90 3.47 1.97 1.81
C TYR A 90 3.81 2.21 0.34
N THR A 91 5.09 2.25 0.00
CA THR A 91 5.54 2.37 -1.39
C THR A 91 5.17 1.13 -2.19
N ALA A 92 5.40 -0.08 -1.66
CA ALA A 92 5.01 -1.33 -2.30
C ALA A 92 3.48 -1.40 -2.51
N ALA A 93 2.71 -1.09 -1.47
CA ALA A 93 1.25 -1.01 -1.55
C ALA A 93 0.79 -0.05 -2.66
N SER A 94 1.38 1.16 -2.71
CA SER A 94 1.04 2.17 -3.70
C SER A 94 1.43 1.76 -5.13
N ILE A 95 2.55 1.05 -5.32
CA ILE A 95 2.96 0.54 -6.63
C ILE A 95 1.99 -0.53 -7.12
N LEU A 96 1.56 -1.44 -6.25
CA LEU A 96 0.56 -2.46 -6.57
C LEU A 96 -0.79 -1.82 -6.94
N LEU A 97 -1.22 -0.80 -6.17
CA LEU A 97 -2.41 -0.03 -6.48
C LEU A 97 -2.29 0.72 -7.82
N LYS A 98 -1.11 1.29 -8.14
CA LYS A 98 -0.85 1.94 -9.44
C LYS A 98 -0.94 0.98 -10.62
N LYS A 99 -0.53 -0.28 -10.44
CA LYS A 99 -0.69 -1.31 -11.47
C LYS A 99 -2.16 -1.63 -11.73
N ARG A 100 -3.01 -1.51 -10.70
CA ARG A 100 -4.45 -1.72 -10.80
C ARG A 100 -5.19 -0.52 -11.39
N ASP A 101 -4.84 0.69 -10.95
CA ASP A 101 -5.37 1.94 -11.46
C ASP A 101 -4.22 2.95 -11.64
N LYS A 102 -3.97 3.34 -12.90
CA LYS A 102 -2.88 4.27 -13.26
C LYS A 102 -2.99 5.63 -12.56
N ALA A 103 -4.19 6.02 -12.12
CA ALA A 103 -4.43 7.26 -11.39
C ALA A 103 -3.82 7.26 -9.97
N MET A 104 -3.58 6.08 -9.36
CA MET A 104 -2.98 5.94 -8.02
C MET A 104 -1.47 6.19 -8.05
N SER A 105 -1.06 7.43 -8.32
CA SER A 105 0.33 7.75 -8.65
C SER A 105 1.03 8.69 -7.68
N LEU A 106 0.35 9.19 -6.63
CA LEU A 106 0.90 10.16 -5.69
C LEU A 106 2.20 9.68 -5.03
N VAL A 107 2.17 8.54 -4.34
CA VAL A 107 3.36 8.02 -3.63
C VAL A 107 4.52 7.72 -4.60
N PRO A 108 4.32 7.00 -5.73
CA PRO A 108 5.38 6.83 -6.73
C PRO A 108 5.94 8.15 -7.29
N TYR A 109 5.10 9.17 -7.45
CA TYR A 109 5.52 10.48 -7.93
C TYR A 109 6.35 11.25 -6.89
N ILE A 110 5.97 11.18 -5.62
CA ILE A 110 6.72 11.76 -4.50
C ILE A 110 8.09 11.09 -4.38
N ILE A 111 8.15 9.76 -4.39
CA ILE A 111 9.41 9.02 -4.37
C ILE A 111 10.29 9.41 -5.58
N SER A 112 9.71 9.47 -6.78
CA SER A 112 10.47 9.91 -7.98
C SER A 112 11.00 11.33 -7.83
N THR A 113 10.22 12.25 -7.26
CA THR A 113 10.63 13.64 -7.03
C THR A 113 11.78 13.71 -6.02
N VAL A 114 11.67 13.00 -4.90
CA VAL A 114 12.72 12.91 -3.88
C VAL A 114 14.01 12.34 -4.47
N LEU A 115 13.93 11.28 -5.29
CA LEU A 115 15.10 10.68 -5.95
C LEU A 115 15.74 11.61 -6.98
N LYS A 116 14.94 12.37 -7.73
CA LYS A 116 15.45 13.39 -8.68
C LYS A 116 16.19 14.50 -7.94
N VAL A 117 15.61 15.04 -6.86
CA VAL A 117 16.24 16.09 -6.04
C VAL A 117 17.51 15.57 -5.36
N GLY A 118 17.49 14.33 -4.87
CA GLY A 118 18.65 13.67 -4.26
C GLY A 118 19.75 13.28 -5.25
N LYS A 119 19.61 13.57 -6.55
CA LYS A 119 20.55 13.19 -7.63
C LYS A 119 20.78 11.67 -7.76
N THR A 120 19.88 10.84 -7.22
CA THR A 120 19.94 9.37 -7.27
C THR A 120 19.09 8.78 -8.41
N SER A 121 18.54 9.63 -9.29
CA SER A 121 17.74 9.22 -10.45
C SER A 121 18.50 8.48 -11.56
N LYS A 122 19.83 8.28 -11.43
CA LYS A 122 20.59 7.54 -12.45
C LYS A 122 20.28 6.05 -12.32
N THR A 123 19.59 5.55 -13.34
CA THR A 123 19.21 4.16 -13.61
C THR A 123 20.22 3.14 -13.09
N VAL A 124 19.77 2.22 -12.22
CA VAL A 124 20.44 0.91 -12.07
C VAL A 124 20.22 0.20 -13.39
N ARG A 125 21.25 0.18 -14.25
CA ARG A 125 21.29 -0.74 -15.38
C ARG A 125 21.33 -2.14 -14.78
N GLN A 126 20.22 -2.88 -14.88
CA GLN A 126 20.25 -4.33 -14.74
C GLN A 126 20.78 -4.95 -16.03
#